data_AF-A0A7C1ATG3-F1
#
_entry.id   AF-A0A7C1ATG3-F1
#
_cell.length_a   1.000
_cell.length_b   1.000
_cell.length_c   1.000
_cell.angle_alpha   90.00
_cell.angle_beta   90.00
_cell.angle_gamma   90.00
#
_symmetry.space_group_name_H-M   'P 1'
#
loop_
_entity.id
_entity.type
_entity.pdbx_description
1 polymer ?
#
loop_
_entity_poly.entity_id
_entity_poly.type
_entity_poly.pdbx_seq_one_letter_code
_entity_poly.pdbx_strand_id
1 'polypeptide(L)'
;MRGLLRTKKIGHAGTLDPMATGLLVLGVGACTKLLRFVQEGRKRYEASALFGVATDTLDADGTVVEERPLQATEQQIRTAARSLIGNIEQVPPMTSAIKI
;
A
#
# COMPACT_ATOMS: atom_id res chain seq x y z
N MET A 1 5.37 -13.54 15.70
CA MET A 1 4.22 -13.39 16.63
C MET A 1 3.56 -14.70 17.06
N ARG A 2 3.10 -15.57 16.15
CA ARG A 2 2.45 -16.85 16.52
C ARG A 2 3.31 -17.74 17.44
N GLY A 3 4.61 -17.87 17.15
CA GLY A 3 5.55 -18.61 18.00
C GLY A 3 5.77 -17.95 19.37
N LEU A 4 5.92 -16.63 19.41
CA LEU A 4 6.13 -15.86 20.64
C LEU A 4 4.93 -15.96 21.60
N LEU A 5 3.72 -15.78 21.07
CA LEU A 5 2.49 -15.78 21.87
C LEU A 5 1.88 -17.17 22.06
N ARG A 6 2.50 -18.22 21.50
CA ARG A 6 2.08 -19.62 21.57
C ARG A 6 0.59 -19.85 21.26
N THR A 7 0.02 -19.04 20.36
CA THR A 7 -1.39 -19.17 19.94
C THR A 7 -1.51 -19.14 18.43
N LYS A 8 -2.38 -20.02 17.91
CA LYS A 8 -2.68 -20.11 16.48
C LYS A 8 -3.72 -19.07 16.03
N LYS A 9 -4.42 -18.40 16.96
CA LYS A 9 -5.48 -17.45 16.63
C LYS A 9 -4.93 -16.03 16.59
N ILE A 10 -4.23 -15.69 15.50
CA ILE A 10 -3.68 -14.36 15.25
C ILE A 10 -4.02 -13.92 13.82
N GLY A 11 -4.49 -12.70 13.65
CA GLY A 11 -4.72 -12.08 12.34
C GLY A 11 -4.21 -10.63 12.31
N HIS A 12 -4.24 -9.99 11.15
CA HIS A 12 -3.86 -8.59 10.99
C HIS A 12 -4.97 -7.79 10.26
N ALA A 13 -5.03 -6.48 10.50
CA ALA A 13 -5.99 -5.58 9.86
C ALA A 13 -5.34 -4.76 8.74
N GLY A 14 -5.12 -5.41 7.60
CA GLY A 14 -4.50 -4.81 6.42
C GLY A 14 -3.08 -5.32 6.20
N THR A 15 -2.74 -5.57 4.95
CA THR A 15 -1.40 -5.99 4.53
C THR A 15 -0.55 -4.75 4.30
N LEU A 16 0.73 -4.82 4.68
CA LEU A 16 1.76 -3.91 4.19
C LEU A 16 2.58 -4.68 3.17
N ASP A 17 2.91 -4.02 2.06
CA ASP A 17 3.82 -4.61 1.07
C ASP A 17 5.20 -4.87 1.71
N PRO A 18 5.98 -5.86 1.25
CA PRO A 18 7.23 -6.25 1.90
C PRO A 18 8.24 -5.11 2.08
N MET A 19 8.36 -4.18 1.11
CA MET A 19 9.21 -2.99 1.22
C MET A 19 8.67 -1.92 2.16
N ALA A 20 7.37 -1.93 2.44
CA ALA A 20 6.75 -0.92 3.28
C ALA A 20 7.05 -1.17 4.76
N THR A 21 7.18 -0.08 5.51
CA THR A 21 7.25 -0.12 6.97
C THR A 21 6.10 0.69 7.56
N GLY A 22 5.78 0.44 8.83
CA GLY A 22 4.78 1.21 9.55
C GLY A 22 3.91 0.36 10.46
N LEU A 23 2.69 0.86 10.71
CA LEU A 23 1.75 0.26 11.64
C LEU A 23 1.09 -1.00 11.04
N LEU A 24 1.33 -2.15 11.67
CA LEU A 24 0.60 -3.39 11.40
C LEU A 24 -0.22 -3.79 12.63
N VAL A 25 -1.54 -3.59 12.56
CA VAL A 25 -2.45 -3.93 13.66
C VAL A 25 -2.67 -5.44 13.70
N LEU A 26 -2.40 -6.05 14.85
CA LEU A 26 -2.56 -7.48 15.10
C LEU A 26 -3.70 -7.75 16.09
N GLY A 27 -4.60 -8.65 15.70
CA GLY A 27 -5.62 -9.19 16.58
C GLY A 27 -5.19 -10.55 17.10
N VAL A 28 -5.29 -10.77 18.42
CA VAL A 28 -4.93 -12.02 19.08
C VAL A 28 -6.16 -12.61 19.77
N GLY A 29 -6.37 -13.91 19.63
CA GLY A 29 -7.47 -14.61 20.30
C GLY A 29 -8.84 -14.10 19.87
N ALA A 30 -9.68 -13.70 20.84
CA ALA A 30 -11.00 -13.16 20.54
C ALA A 30 -10.96 -11.82 19.79
N CYS A 31 -9.90 -11.02 19.96
CA CYS A 31 -9.75 -9.71 19.34
C CYS A 31 -9.62 -9.78 17.81
N THR A 32 -9.32 -10.96 17.23
CA THR A 32 -9.33 -11.13 15.77
C THR A 32 -10.69 -10.76 15.16
N LYS A 33 -11.78 -10.89 15.92
CA LYS A 33 -13.15 -10.52 15.50
C LYS A 33 -13.34 -9.01 15.31
N LEU A 34 -12.48 -8.20 15.92
CA LEU A 34 -12.56 -6.74 15.87
C LEU A 34 -11.77 -6.16 14.68
N LEU A 35 -10.93 -6.95 14.01
CA LEU A 35 -10.05 -6.47 12.94
C LEU A 35 -10.81 -5.89 11.74
N ARG A 36 -12.03 -6.36 11.47
CA ARG A 36 -12.89 -5.82 10.40
C ARG A 36 -13.13 -4.31 10.53
N PHE A 37 -13.32 -3.83 11.76
CA PHE A 37 -13.57 -2.41 12.02
C PHE A 37 -12.32 -1.55 11.81
N VAL A 38 -11.14 -2.14 11.96
CA VAL A 38 -9.87 -1.47 11.69
C VAL A 38 -9.59 -1.44 10.18
N GLN A 39 -9.95 -2.51 9.45
CA GLN A 39 -9.75 -2.59 8.00
C GLN A 39 -10.53 -1.52 7.22
N GLU A 40 -11.74 -1.19 7.68
CA GLU A 40 -12.60 -0.13 7.11
C GLU A 40 -12.15 1.29 7.50
N GLY A 41 -11.19 1.41 8.42
CA GLY A 41 -10.68 2.68 8.90
C GLY A 41 -9.84 3.43 7.86
N ARG A 42 -9.75 4.76 8.02
CA ARG A 42 -8.85 5.60 7.22
C ARG A 42 -7.40 5.27 7.53
N LYS A 43 -6.59 5.23 6.49
CA LYS A 43 -5.14 5.01 6.57
C LYS A 43 -4.41 6.25 6.10
N ARG A 44 -3.22 6.48 6.65
CA ARG A 44 -2.31 7.54 6.24
C ARG A 44 -0.98 6.90 5.91
N TYR A 45 -0.41 7.35 4.79
CA TYR A 45 0.86 6.88 4.28
C TYR A 45 1.77 8.07 4.03
N GLU A 46 3.06 7.83 4.16
CA GLU A 46 4.11 8.69 3.67
C GLU A 46 4.90 7.87 2.64
N ALA A 47 5.13 8.45 1.47
CA ALA A 47 5.75 7.76 0.36
C ALA A 47 6.62 8.73 -0.45
N SER A 48 7.64 8.17 -1.08
CA SER A 48 8.43 8.85 -2.12
C SER A 48 8.23 8.10 -3.43
N ALA A 49 8.19 8.84 -4.54
CA ALA A 49 8.06 8.27 -5.87
C ALA A 49 9.20 8.77 -6.76
N LEU A 50 9.71 7.87 -7.60
CA LEU A 50 10.67 8.21 -8.65
C LEU A 50 9.90 8.39 -9.97
N PHE A 51 9.94 9.61 -10.52
CA PHE A 51 9.29 9.89 -11.80
C PHE A 51 10.21 9.60 -12.98
N GLY A 52 9.63 9.14 -14.09
CA GLY A 52 10.38 8.74 -15.29
C GLY A 52 10.76 7.27 -15.34
N VAL A 53 10.42 6.49 -14.31
CA VAL A 53 10.64 5.04 -14.24
C VAL A 53 9.32 4.34 -13.95
N ALA A 54 9.06 3.24 -14.66
CA ALA A 54 7.96 2.33 -14.35
C ALA A 54 8.50 0.91 -14.10
N THR A 55 7.93 0.25 -13.11
CA THR A 55 8.22 -1.15 -12.76
C THR A 55 6.99 -2.03 -12.95
N ASP A 56 7.18 -3.33 -13.09
CA ASP A 56 6.10 -4.31 -13.24
C ASP A 56 5.20 -4.46 -11.99
N THR A 57 5.74 -4.21 -10.80
CA THR A 57 5.00 -4.23 -9.51
C THR A 57 4.45 -2.87 -9.10
N LEU A 58 4.75 -1.80 -9.85
CA LEU A 58 4.41 -0.41 -9.51
C LEU A 58 5.06 0.11 -8.21
N ASP A 59 6.12 -0.56 -7.74
CA ASP A 59 6.92 -0.15 -6.59
C ASP A 59 8.42 -0.33 -6.84
N ALA A 60 9.25 -0.06 -5.83
CA ALA A 60 10.71 -0.06 -5.97
C ALA A 60 11.33 -1.47 -5.95
N ASP A 61 10.59 -2.50 -5.56
CA ASP A 61 11.05 -3.89 -5.53
C ASP A 61 10.90 -4.60 -6.90
N GLY A 62 10.12 -4.00 -7.81
CA GLY A 62 9.87 -4.54 -9.14
C GLY A 62 11.04 -4.40 -10.13
N THR A 63 10.87 -5.05 -11.28
CA THR A 63 11.80 -4.89 -12.40
C THR A 63 11.40 -3.69 -13.24
N VAL A 64 12.37 -2.85 -13.61
CA VAL A 64 12.13 -1.71 -14.52
C VAL A 64 11.67 -2.21 -15.87
N VAL A 65 10.49 -1.75 -16.30
CA VAL A 65 9.89 -2.06 -17.61
C VAL A 65 9.93 -0.87 -18.56
N GLU A 66 10.05 0.34 -18.04
CA GLU A 66 10.17 1.56 -18.83
C GLU A 66 10.99 2.61 -18.08
N GLU A 67 11.85 3.32 -18.82
CA GLU A 67 12.57 4.50 -18.32
C GLU A 67 12.58 5.59 -19.40
N ARG A 68 12.25 6.82 -19.00
CA ARG A 68 12.20 7.99 -19.89
C ARG A 68 12.61 9.26 -19.14
N PRO A 69 13.26 10.23 -19.81
CA PRO A 69 13.56 11.53 -19.21
C PRO A 69 12.29 12.22 -18.71
N LEU A 70 12.34 12.71 -17.47
CA LEU A 70 11.25 13.51 -16.91
C LEU A 70 11.22 14.89 -17.57
N GLN A 71 10.19 15.13 -18.38
CA GLN A 71 9.96 16.42 -19.05
C GLN A 71 9.10 17.38 -18.20
N ALA A 72 8.44 16.88 -17.15
CA ALA A 72 7.53 17.67 -16.33
C ALA A 72 8.27 18.47 -15.25
N THR A 73 7.85 19.72 -15.06
CA THR A 73 8.27 20.56 -13.92
C THR A 73 7.62 20.11 -12.62
N GLU A 74 8.24 20.46 -11.49
CA GLU A 74 7.67 20.21 -10.16
C GLU A 74 6.25 20.79 -10.02
N GLN A 75 6.02 21.99 -10.55
CA GLN A 75 4.72 22.64 -10.48
C GLN A 75 3.65 21.87 -11.26
N GLN A 76 4.00 21.29 -12.41
CA GLN A 76 3.09 20.44 -13.18
C GLN A 76 2.75 19.15 -12.42
N ILE A 77 3.74 18.52 -11.79
CA ILE A 77 3.54 17.32 -10.97
C ILE A 77 2.62 17.62 -9.78
N ARG A 78 2.87 18.72 -9.05
CA ARG A 78 2.02 19.15 -7.94
C ARG A 78 0.59 19.48 -8.38
N THR A 79 0.44 20.05 -9.58
CA THR A 79 -0.88 20.36 -10.14
C THR A 79 -1.62 19.07 -10.51
N ALA A 80 -0.95 18.12 -11.15
CA ALA A 80 -1.53 16.81 -11.47
C ALA A 80 -1.91 16.04 -10.21
N ALA A 81 -1.08 16.04 -9.16
CA ALA A 81 -1.36 15.35 -7.90
C ALA A 81 -2.65 15.83 -7.21
N ARG A 82 -3.11 17.07 -7.47
CA ARG A 82 -4.38 17.57 -6.92
C ARG A 82 -5.60 16.83 -7.46
N SER A 83 -5.54 16.25 -8.66
CA SER A 83 -6.65 15.45 -9.20
C SER A 83 -6.84 14.11 -8.47
N LEU A 84 -5.84 13.69 -7.69
CA LEU A 84 -5.89 12.48 -6.88
C LEU A 84 -6.53 12.69 -5.50
N ILE A 85 -6.99 13.91 -5.20
CA ILE A 85 -7.62 14.26 -3.92
C ILE A 85 -9.14 14.18 -4.06
N GLY A 86 -9.77 13.39 -3.17
CA GLY A 86 -11.23 13.23 -3.11
C GLY A 86 -11.64 11.82 -3.51
N ASN A 87 -12.86 11.71 -4.07
CA ASN A 87 -13.35 10.44 -4.59
C ASN A 87 -12.78 10.24 -6.00
N ILE A 88 -12.04 9.15 -6.19
CA ILE A 88 -11.44 8.78 -7.46
C ILE A 88 -11.74 7.31 -7.76
N GLU A 89 -11.77 6.97 -9.04
CA GLU A 89 -11.75 5.58 -9.48
C GLU A 89 -10.30 5.12 -9.59
N GLN A 90 -9.99 3.98 -8.96
CA GLN A 90 -8.67 3.38 -8.99
C GLN A 90 -8.78 1.95 -9.50
N VAL A 91 -7.99 1.63 -10.52
CA VAL A 91 -7.77 0.24 -10.94
C VAL A 91 -6.70 -0.36 -10.02
N PRO A 92 -6.98 -1.46 -9.29
CA PRO A 92 -5.99 -2.11 -8.46
C PRO A 92 -4.78 -2.60 -9.26
N PRO A 93 -3.58 -2.64 -8.68
CA PRO A 93 -2.41 -3.22 -9.33
C PRO A 93 -2.61 -4.72 -9.60
N MET A 94 -1.95 -5.23 -10.65
CA MET A 94 -1.96 -6.67 -10.99
C MET A 94 -1.39 -7.52 -9.84
N THR A 95 -0.34 -7.01 -9.17
CA THR A 95 0.22 -7.60 -7.96
C THR A 95 -0.59 -7.15 -6.74
N SER A 96 -1.84 -7.60 -6.63
CA SER A 96 -2.67 -7.32 -5.45
C SER A 96 -3.22 -8.59 -4.83
N ALA A 97 -3.49 -8.55 -3.52
CA ALA A 97 -4.14 -9.65 -2.80
C ALA A 97 -5.65 -9.77 -3.10
N ILE A 98 -6.16 -8.95 -4.04
CA ILE A 98 -7.55 -9.01 -4.46
C ILE A 98 -7.71 -10.22 -5.37
N LYS A 99 -8.60 -11.14 -5.00
CA LYS A 99 -9.09 -12.18 -5.89
C LYS A 99 -10.00 -11.55 -6.93
N ILE A 100 -9.63 -11.66 -8.21
CA ILE A 100 -10.51 -11.42 -9.35
C ILE A 100 -11.40 -12.67 -9.55
#